data_AF-A0A3R8U2C8-F1
#
_entry.id   AF-A0A3R8U2C8-F1
#
_cell.length_a   1.000
_cell.length_b   1.000
_cell.length_c   1.000
_cell.angle_alpha   90.00
_cell.angle_beta   90.00
_cell.angle_gamma   90.00
#
_symmetry.space_group_name_H-M   'P 1'
#
loop_
_entity.id
_entity.type
_entity.pdbx_description
1 polymer ?
#
loop_
_entity_poly.entity_id
_entity_poly.type
_entity_poly.pdbx_seq_one_letter_code
_entity_poly.pdbx_strand_id
1 'polypeptide(L)'
;YAYDPVGNILQIEDTAQPIRFFANQRVEPVNRYRYDTLYQLIEATGREVNIGASHGPALPGLQPLPPDPNQISNYTQNYSYDSAGNLLQMRHVGAQNFTRTMRVAEDSNRSLPEDETDADFDTGFDPNGNQLHLIRGQTLAWDVRNQLQQITIVTRATEASDNERYIYDGQGQRCRKINSTQTSNRTLNNEVRYLPGLEIRTTADGEIL
;
A
#
# COMPACT_ATOMS: atom_id res chain seq x y z
N TYR A 1 -23.58 -4.06 9.22
CA TYR A 1 -22.91 -2.78 9.48
C TYR A 1 -23.63 -2.07 10.62
N ALA A 2 -22.87 -1.47 11.54
CA ALA A 2 -23.38 -0.55 12.54
C ALA A 2 -22.71 0.82 12.37
N TYR A 3 -23.46 1.89 12.64
CA TYR A 3 -23.04 3.27 12.41
C TYR A 3 -23.25 4.11 13.66
N ASP A 4 -22.48 5.19 13.79
CA ASP A 4 -22.80 6.28 14.71
C ASP A 4 -23.90 7.21 14.11
N PRO A 5 -24.41 8.21 14.85
CA PRO A 5 -25.46 9.09 14.35
C PRO A 5 -25.08 9.96 13.13
N VAL A 6 -23.78 10.19 12.87
CA VAL A 6 -23.32 10.98 11.72
C VAL A 6 -22.98 10.10 10.51
N GLY A 7 -22.95 8.78 10.69
CA GLY A 7 -22.76 7.80 9.63
C GLY A 7 -21.37 7.17 9.58
N ASN A 8 -20.51 7.36 10.59
CA ASN A 8 -19.24 6.64 10.66
C ASN A 8 -19.49 5.16 10.94
N ILE A 9 -18.79 4.26 10.25
CA ILE A 9 -18.92 2.82 10.46
C ILE A 9 -18.26 2.45 11.79
N LEU A 10 -19.04 1.96 12.76
CA LEU A 10 -18.54 1.48 14.05
C LEU A 10 -18.24 -0.02 14.04
N GLN A 11 -18.98 -0.80 13.24
CA GLN A 11 -18.83 -2.24 13.18
C GLN A 11 -19.17 -2.80 11.79
N ILE A 12 -18.35 -3.73 11.32
CA ILE A 12 -18.64 -4.59 10.18
C ILE A 12 -18.65 -6.03 10.69
N GLU A 13 -19.67 -6.79 10.35
CA GLU A 13 -19.79 -8.20 10.72
C GLU A 13 -20.11 -9.03 9.48
N ASP A 14 -19.32 -10.07 9.26
CA ASP A 14 -19.54 -11.06 8.21
C ASP A 14 -20.15 -12.32 8.83
N THR A 15 -21.48 -12.39 8.83
CA THR A 15 -22.25 -13.49 9.42
C THR A 15 -22.15 -14.79 8.62
N ALA A 16 -21.59 -14.78 7.40
CA ALA A 16 -21.33 -15.98 6.64
C ALA A 16 -20.10 -16.75 7.15
N GLN A 17 -19.25 -16.10 7.95
CA GLN A 17 -17.99 -16.65 8.42
C GLN A 17 -18.13 -17.23 9.83
N PRO A 18 -17.56 -18.42 10.10
CA PRO A 18 -17.62 -19.00 11.43
C PRO A 18 -16.70 -18.28 12.40
N ILE A 19 -17.07 -18.33 13.68
CA ILE A 19 -16.16 -18.00 14.78
C ILE A 19 -15.03 -19.04 14.80
N ARG A 20 -13.79 -18.59 14.95
CA ARG A 20 -12.60 -19.44 15.07
C ARG A 20 -11.99 -19.33 16.45
N PHE A 21 -11.24 -20.36 16.82
CA PHE A 21 -10.47 -20.39 18.05
C PHE A 21 -9.04 -20.78 17.72
N PHE A 22 -8.09 -19.91 18.00
CA PHE A 22 -6.67 -20.16 17.80
C PHE A 22 -5.85 -19.42 18.85
N ALA A 23 -4.75 -20.02 19.32
CA ALA A 23 -3.86 -19.45 20.34
C ALA A 23 -4.59 -18.88 21.58
N ASN A 24 -5.61 -19.59 22.08
CA ASN A 24 -6.50 -19.16 23.17
C ASN A 24 -7.27 -17.85 22.92
N GLN A 25 -7.44 -17.45 21.66
CA GLN A 25 -8.25 -16.32 21.25
C GLN A 25 -9.54 -16.80 20.58
N ARG A 26 -10.65 -16.13 20.89
CA ARG A 26 -11.89 -16.21 20.11
C ARG A 26 -11.80 -15.17 19.00
N VAL A 27 -11.79 -15.63 17.75
CA VAL A 27 -11.71 -14.79 16.56
C VAL A 27 -13.09 -14.72 15.92
N GLU A 28 -13.74 -13.58 16.08
CA GLU A 28 -15.04 -13.31 15.47
C GLU A 28 -14.86 -12.67 14.09
N PRO A 29 -15.80 -12.86 13.17
CA PRO A 29 -15.80 -12.18 11.88
C PRO A 29 -16.30 -10.73 12.01
N VAL A 30 -15.82 -10.01 13.03
CA VAL A 30 -16.28 -8.67 13.41
C VAL A 30 -15.09 -7.71 13.39
N ASN A 31 -15.20 -6.65 12.60
CA ASN A 31 -14.30 -5.50 12.66
C ASN A 31 -14.97 -4.38 13.45
N ARG A 32 -14.21 -3.68 14.30
CA ARG A 32 -14.68 -2.55 15.11
C ARG A 32 -13.80 -1.34 14.85
N TYR A 33 -14.41 -0.17 14.90
CA TYR A 33 -13.74 1.10 14.61
C TYR A 33 -14.10 2.14 15.65
N ARG A 34 -13.13 2.99 16.00
CA ARG A 34 -13.32 4.14 16.88
C ARG A 34 -12.77 5.38 16.21
N TYR A 35 -13.42 6.49 16.47
CA TYR A 35 -13.06 7.78 15.89
C TYR A 35 -12.83 8.81 16.98
N ASP A 36 -12.01 9.82 16.70
CA ASP A 36 -11.94 11.03 17.50
C ASP A 36 -13.12 11.99 17.18
N THR A 37 -13.12 13.16 17.80
CA THR A 37 -14.15 14.18 17.58
C THR A 37 -14.09 14.85 16.20
N LEU A 38 -13.02 14.65 15.44
CA LEU A 38 -12.86 15.11 14.06
C LEU A 38 -13.21 13.99 13.05
N TYR A 39 -13.71 12.86 13.54
CA TYR A 39 -14.03 11.67 12.76
C TYR A 39 -12.83 11.01 12.08
N GLN A 40 -11.62 11.22 12.64
CA GLN A 40 -10.42 10.49 12.25
C GLN A 40 -10.43 9.12 12.92
N LEU A 41 -10.09 8.07 12.18
CA LEU A 41 -10.01 6.70 12.70
C LEU A 41 -8.85 6.60 13.69
N ILE A 42 -9.12 6.33 14.97
CA ILE A 42 -8.09 6.21 16.01
C ILE A 42 -7.81 4.77 16.43
N GLU A 43 -8.76 3.86 16.22
CA GLU A 43 -8.61 2.43 16.51
C GLU A 43 -9.39 1.60 15.50
N ALA A 44 -8.77 0.53 14.99
CA ALA A 44 -9.43 -0.50 14.20
C ALA A 44 -9.05 -1.89 14.73
N THR A 45 -10.05 -2.74 14.96
CA THR A 45 -9.83 -4.16 15.29
C THR A 45 -10.35 -5.04 14.16
N GLY A 46 -9.73 -6.20 13.98
CA GLY A 46 -10.21 -7.19 13.03
C GLY A 46 -9.46 -8.49 13.17
N ARG A 47 -9.45 -9.27 12.09
CA ARG A 47 -8.71 -10.52 11.98
C ARG A 47 -7.75 -10.48 10.80
N GLU A 48 -6.65 -11.18 10.95
CA GLU A 48 -5.61 -11.32 9.92
C GLU A 48 -5.13 -12.76 9.84
N VAL A 49 -4.52 -13.08 8.70
CA VAL A 49 -3.83 -14.36 8.51
C VAL A 49 -2.36 -14.13 8.84
N ASN A 50 -1.81 -14.94 9.73
CA ASN A 50 -0.40 -14.96 10.05
C ASN A 50 0.39 -15.58 8.89
N ILE A 51 0.90 -14.71 8.04
CA ILE A 51 1.69 -15.06 6.84
C ILE A 51 3.19 -14.78 7.00
N GLY A 52 3.66 -14.57 8.24
CA GLY A 52 5.02 -14.11 8.52
C GLY A 52 5.21 -12.60 8.35
N ALA A 53 6.46 -12.14 8.43
CA ALA A 53 6.80 -10.72 8.39
C ALA A 53 6.72 -10.17 6.96
N SER A 54 5.69 -9.38 6.68
CA SER A 54 5.59 -8.54 5.49
C SER A 54 5.11 -7.15 5.91
N HIS A 55 6.07 -6.29 6.28
CA HIS A 55 5.77 -4.90 6.65
C HIS A 55 6.05 -3.91 5.52
N GLY A 56 6.68 -4.36 4.43
CA GLY A 56 6.97 -3.56 3.24
C GLY A 56 5.85 -3.59 2.19
N PRO A 57 6.05 -2.93 1.04
CA PRO A 57 5.04 -2.80 -0.02
C PRO A 57 4.78 -4.10 -0.80
N ALA A 58 5.55 -5.16 -0.52
CA ALA A 58 5.40 -6.44 -1.19
C ALA A 58 4.09 -7.13 -0.78
N LEU A 59 3.41 -7.71 -1.77
CA LEU A 59 2.28 -8.60 -1.50
C LEU A 59 2.77 -9.83 -0.75
N PRO A 60 1.97 -10.39 0.18
CA PRO A 60 2.30 -11.67 0.75
C PRO A 60 2.32 -12.75 -0.33
N GLY A 61 3.13 -13.80 -0.11
CA GLY A 61 3.16 -14.96 -0.99
C GLY A 61 1.79 -15.64 -1.09
N LEU A 62 1.57 -16.40 -2.17
CA LEU A 62 0.33 -17.13 -2.41
C LEU A 62 -0.01 -18.03 -1.22
N GLN A 63 -1.23 -17.90 -0.72
CA GLN A 63 -1.74 -18.67 0.42
C GLN A 63 -2.70 -19.76 -0.06
N PRO A 64 -2.73 -20.94 0.59
CA PRO A 64 -3.75 -21.94 0.34
C PRO A 64 -5.14 -21.40 0.69
N LEU A 65 -6.16 -21.78 -0.08
CA LEU A 65 -7.55 -21.44 0.15
C LEU A 65 -8.38 -22.70 0.47
N PRO A 66 -9.14 -22.73 1.57
CA PRO A 66 -9.26 -21.67 2.57
C PRO A 66 -7.99 -21.53 3.44
N PRO A 67 -7.73 -20.34 4.03
CA PRO A 67 -6.63 -20.16 4.97
C PRO A 67 -6.72 -21.16 6.13
N ASP A 68 -5.57 -21.61 6.64
CA ASP A 68 -5.53 -22.47 7.83
C ASP A 68 -6.20 -21.73 9.01
N PRO A 69 -7.25 -22.30 9.63
CA PRO A 69 -7.87 -21.71 10.81
C PRO A 69 -6.89 -21.43 11.95
N ASN A 70 -5.78 -22.17 12.02
CA ASN A 70 -4.71 -21.99 13.00
C ASN A 70 -3.74 -20.86 12.64
N GLN A 71 -3.97 -20.13 11.55
CA GLN A 71 -3.19 -18.95 11.20
C GLN A 71 -3.99 -17.66 11.37
N ILE A 72 -5.27 -17.74 11.71
CA ILE A 72 -6.11 -16.56 11.85
C ILE A 72 -6.01 -16.02 13.27
N SER A 73 -5.62 -14.77 13.42
CA SER A 73 -5.50 -14.08 14.72
C SER A 73 -6.24 -12.75 14.71
N ASN A 74 -6.61 -12.26 15.88
CA ASN A 74 -7.13 -10.90 16.02
C ASN A 74 -5.98 -9.89 15.92
N TYR A 75 -6.27 -8.71 15.38
CA TYR A 75 -5.38 -7.56 15.45
C TYR A 75 -6.09 -6.32 16.01
N THR A 76 -5.30 -5.37 16.48
CA THR A 76 -5.69 -4.01 16.83
C THR A 76 -4.69 -3.04 16.23
N GLN A 77 -5.17 -2.05 15.48
CA GLN A 77 -4.40 -0.93 14.97
C GLN A 77 -4.83 0.34 15.69
N ASN A 78 -3.86 1.10 16.18
CA ASN A 78 -4.06 2.44 16.74
C ASN A 78 -3.40 3.47 15.85
N TYR A 79 -4.06 4.61 15.67
CA TYR A 79 -3.60 5.70 14.81
C TYR A 79 -3.50 6.99 15.60
N SER A 80 -2.49 7.79 15.30
CA SER A 80 -2.32 9.13 15.88
C SER A 80 -2.04 10.15 14.79
N TYR A 81 -2.54 11.37 15.01
CA TYR A 81 -2.50 12.45 14.04
C TYR A 81 -1.94 13.71 14.69
N ASP A 82 -1.32 14.58 13.89
CA ASP A 82 -1.04 15.94 14.32
C ASP A 82 -2.30 16.83 14.26
N SER A 83 -2.15 18.10 14.64
CA SER A 83 -3.26 19.07 14.61
C SER A 83 -3.74 19.45 13.21
N ALA A 84 -2.95 19.16 12.17
CA ALA A 84 -3.28 19.42 10.77
C ALA A 84 -3.92 18.19 10.08
N GLY A 85 -4.02 17.05 10.79
CA GLY A 85 -4.62 15.81 10.30
C GLY A 85 -3.63 14.89 9.59
N ASN A 86 -2.31 15.14 9.68
CA ASN A 86 -1.32 14.22 9.14
C ASN A 86 -1.18 13.02 10.08
N LEU A 87 -1.18 11.80 9.51
CA LEU A 87 -0.91 10.58 10.27
C LEU A 87 0.54 10.61 10.76
N LEU A 88 0.74 10.53 12.09
CA LEU A 88 2.06 10.47 12.73
C LEU A 88 2.49 9.04 13.01
N GLN A 89 1.56 8.18 13.42
CA GLN A 89 1.89 6.81 13.78
C GLN A 89 0.72 5.88 13.52
N MET A 90 1.04 4.69 13.02
CA MET A 90 0.16 3.53 13.05
C MET A 90 0.84 2.41 13.82
N ARG A 91 0.25 1.99 14.95
CA ARG A 91 0.74 0.88 15.76
C ARG A 91 -0.17 -0.31 15.57
N HIS A 92 0.39 -1.39 15.05
CA HIS A 92 -0.29 -2.66 14.86
C HIS A 92 0.11 -3.66 15.95
N VAL A 93 -0.88 -4.27 16.59
CA VAL A 93 -0.72 -5.36 17.56
C VAL A 93 -1.58 -6.53 17.09
N GLY A 94 -0.94 -7.64 16.74
CA GLY A 94 -1.61 -8.79 16.11
C GLY A 94 -0.74 -10.03 16.13
N ALA A 95 -0.79 -10.82 15.05
CA ALA A 95 0.12 -11.93 14.82
C ALA A 95 1.59 -11.46 14.80
N GLN A 96 1.84 -10.26 14.27
CA GLN A 96 3.15 -9.60 14.35
C GLN A 96 3.01 -8.12 14.67
N ASN A 97 3.63 -7.71 15.76
CA ASN A 97 3.59 -6.31 16.19
C ASN A 97 4.56 -5.47 15.36
N PHE A 98 4.08 -4.35 14.85
CA PHE A 98 4.94 -3.35 14.23
C PHE A 98 4.36 -1.95 14.42
N THR A 99 5.21 -0.95 14.28
CA THR A 99 4.81 0.45 14.31
C THR A 99 5.36 1.09 13.05
N ARG A 100 4.54 1.89 12.37
CA ARG A 100 4.97 2.78 11.29
C ARG A 100 4.93 4.19 11.84
N THR A 101 6.08 4.85 11.87
CA THR A 101 6.17 6.26 12.25
C THR A 101 6.39 7.11 11.01
N MET A 102 5.69 8.24 10.96
CA MET A 102 5.74 9.21 9.89
C MET A 102 6.32 10.51 10.45
N ARG A 103 7.32 11.05 9.76
CA ARG A 103 7.80 12.40 10.03
C ARG A 103 7.07 13.37 9.11
N VAL A 104 6.58 14.47 9.66
CA VAL A 104 5.92 15.55 8.91
C VAL A 104 6.86 16.76 8.89
N ALA A 105 6.95 17.45 7.75
CA ALA A 105 7.72 18.67 7.62
C ALA A 105 7.14 19.79 8.51
N GLU A 106 8.00 20.68 9.02
CA GLU A 106 7.55 21.73 9.96
C GLU A 106 6.72 22.84 9.28
N ASP A 107 6.89 23.02 7.96
CA ASP A 107 6.33 24.12 7.17
C ASP A 107 5.28 23.68 6.13
N SER A 108 4.96 22.38 6.08
CA SER A 108 4.03 21.81 5.10
C SER A 108 3.44 20.48 5.56
N ASN A 109 2.49 19.92 4.79
CA ASN A 109 1.93 18.58 5.04
C ASN A 109 2.72 17.46 4.34
N ARG A 110 3.98 17.72 3.95
CA ARG A 110 4.85 16.69 3.38
C ARG A 110 5.22 15.70 4.48
N SER A 111 5.05 14.42 4.22
CA SER A 111 5.27 13.36 5.21
C SER A 111 6.04 12.19 4.60
N LEU A 112 7.02 11.66 5.34
CA LEU A 112 7.87 10.54 4.94
C LEU A 112 7.93 9.49 6.07
N PRO A 113 8.01 8.20 5.75
CA PRO A 113 8.21 7.16 6.75
C PRO A 113 9.58 7.31 7.41
N GLU A 114 9.63 7.31 8.74
CA GLU A 114 10.87 7.47 9.52
C GLU A 114 11.77 6.22 9.44
N ASP A 115 11.16 5.03 9.36
CA ASP A 115 11.88 3.76 9.47
C ASP A 115 12.41 3.19 8.13
N GLU A 116 11.93 3.71 6.98
CA GLU A 116 12.22 3.14 5.65
C GLU A 116 13.21 3.97 4.82
N THR A 117 13.31 5.26 5.11
CA THR A 117 14.21 6.24 4.48
C THR A 117 14.65 7.23 5.55
N ASP A 118 15.90 7.72 5.52
CA ASP A 118 16.22 8.94 6.28
C ASP A 118 15.23 10.00 5.82
N ALA A 119 14.33 10.43 6.71
CA ALA A 119 13.25 11.36 6.40
C ALA A 119 13.86 12.75 6.12
N ASP A 120 14.34 12.90 4.90
CA ASP A 120 14.95 14.08 4.33
C ASP A 120 13.96 14.73 3.38
N PHE A 121 13.40 15.86 3.82
CA PHE A 121 12.43 16.61 3.04
C PHE A 121 13.09 17.44 1.91
N ASP A 122 14.40 17.66 1.98
CA ASP A 122 15.13 18.41 0.94
C ASP A 122 15.28 17.58 -0.35
N THR A 123 15.36 16.25 -0.20
CA THR A 123 15.52 15.31 -1.33
C THR A 123 14.34 14.37 -1.52
N GLY A 124 13.41 14.31 -0.57
CA GLY A 124 12.23 13.46 -0.64
C GLY A 124 11.16 13.92 -1.63
N PHE A 125 11.16 15.20 -2.01
CA PHE A 125 10.16 15.80 -2.89
C PHE A 125 10.79 16.73 -3.92
N ASP A 126 10.16 16.82 -5.10
CA ASP A 126 10.48 17.87 -6.06
C ASP A 126 9.86 19.24 -5.65
N PRO A 127 10.19 20.34 -6.35
CA PRO A 127 9.62 21.65 -6.04
C PRO A 127 8.08 21.73 -6.15
N ASN A 128 7.44 20.84 -6.93
CA ASN A 128 5.99 20.77 -7.07
C ASN A 128 5.33 19.95 -5.94
N GLY A 129 6.12 19.32 -5.06
CA GLY A 129 5.62 18.49 -3.97
C GLY A 129 5.39 17.03 -4.35
N ASN A 130 5.93 16.58 -5.47
CA ASN A 130 5.87 15.17 -5.85
C ASN A 130 6.97 14.37 -5.14
N GLN A 131 6.61 13.23 -4.54
CA GLN A 131 7.57 12.37 -3.83
C GLN A 131 8.56 11.73 -4.81
N LEU A 132 9.86 11.74 -4.49
CA LEU A 132 10.94 11.26 -5.37
C LEU A 132 11.40 9.83 -5.07
N HIS A 133 11.08 9.30 -3.89
CA HIS A 133 11.48 7.97 -3.46
C HIS A 133 10.28 7.22 -2.90
N LEU A 134 9.94 6.06 -3.45
CA LEU A 134 8.84 5.23 -2.94
C LEU A 134 9.24 4.53 -1.65
N ILE A 135 10.38 3.84 -1.71
CA ILE A 135 11.12 3.20 -0.63
C ILE A 135 12.60 3.32 -0.94
N ARG A 136 13.47 2.95 0.00
CA ARG A 136 14.92 2.93 -0.23
C ARG A 136 15.27 2.14 -1.50
N GLY A 137 15.94 2.82 -2.44
CA GLY A 137 16.39 2.24 -3.71
C GLY A 137 15.37 2.28 -4.85
N GLN A 138 14.14 2.77 -4.63
CA GLN A 138 13.13 2.94 -5.67
C GLN A 138 12.80 4.42 -5.90
N THR A 139 13.11 4.93 -7.09
CA THR A 139 12.90 6.33 -7.46
C THR A 139 11.61 6.52 -8.25
N LEU A 140 10.95 7.64 -8.03
CA LEU A 140 9.77 8.09 -8.75
C LEU A 140 10.15 9.25 -9.68
N ALA A 141 9.77 9.13 -10.95
CA ALA A 141 9.91 10.20 -11.93
C ALA A 141 8.53 10.68 -12.38
N TRP A 142 8.37 11.99 -12.46
CA TRP A 142 7.12 12.68 -12.74
C TRP A 142 7.23 13.40 -14.07
N ASP A 143 6.13 13.45 -14.83
CA ASP A 143 6.07 14.26 -16.04
C ASP A 143 5.77 15.74 -15.74
N VAL A 144 5.76 16.56 -16.79
CA VAL A 144 5.51 18.01 -16.70
C VAL A 144 4.09 18.37 -16.22
N ARG A 145 3.20 17.38 -16.08
CA ARG A 145 1.82 17.54 -15.58
C ARG A 145 1.65 16.97 -14.16
N ASN A 146 2.75 16.69 -13.46
CA ASN A 146 2.77 16.06 -12.13
C ASN A 146 2.10 14.67 -12.12
N GLN A 147 2.24 13.91 -13.21
CA GLN A 147 1.75 12.54 -13.29
C GLN A 147 2.95 11.59 -13.13
N LEU A 148 2.78 10.54 -12.33
CA LEU A 148 3.83 9.54 -12.12
C LEU A 148 4.14 8.87 -13.46
N GLN A 149 5.32 9.15 -14.02
CA GLN A 149 5.71 8.65 -15.34
C GLN A 149 6.47 7.33 -15.24
N GLN A 150 7.32 7.17 -14.22
CA GLN A 150 8.16 6.00 -14.05
C GLN A 150 8.47 5.71 -12.58
N ILE A 151 8.50 4.42 -12.25
CA ILE A 151 9.14 3.88 -11.05
C ILE A 151 10.36 3.08 -11.49
N THR A 152 11.52 3.36 -10.91
CA THR A 152 12.70 2.48 -11.03
C THR A 152 12.65 1.47 -9.88
N ILE A 153 12.46 0.19 -10.20
CA ILE A 153 12.25 -0.89 -9.22
C ILE A 153 13.61 -1.46 -8.76
N VAL A 154 14.52 -1.71 -9.71
CA VAL A 154 15.87 -2.21 -9.45
C VAL A 154 16.87 -1.39 -10.25
N THR A 155 17.70 -0.62 -9.55
CA THR A 155 18.79 0.13 -10.17
C THR A 155 19.97 -0.80 -10.48
N ARG A 156 20.50 -0.73 -11.71
CA ARG A 156 21.70 -1.46 -12.14
C ARG A 156 22.76 -0.47 -12.60
N ALA A 157 24.02 -0.73 -12.24
CA ALA A 157 25.13 0.20 -12.50
C ALA A 157 25.55 0.23 -13.98
N THR A 158 25.48 -0.92 -14.67
CA THR A 158 25.99 -1.10 -16.04
C THR A 158 24.92 -1.50 -17.04
N GLU A 159 23.77 -1.98 -16.56
CA GLU A 159 22.65 -2.45 -17.37
C GLU A 159 21.45 -1.51 -17.25
N ALA A 160 20.47 -1.65 -18.14
CA ALA A 160 19.19 -0.99 -17.97
C ALA A 160 18.55 -1.41 -16.64
N SER A 161 17.97 -0.45 -15.93
CA SER A 161 17.28 -0.71 -14.66
C SER A 161 15.89 -1.29 -14.90
N ASP A 162 15.41 -2.10 -13.97
CA ASP A 162 14.05 -2.61 -13.99
C ASP A 162 13.11 -1.47 -13.63
N ASN A 163 12.05 -1.26 -14.42
CA ASN A 163 11.16 -0.12 -14.26
C ASN A 163 9.72 -0.44 -14.61
N GLU A 164 8.81 0.35 -14.05
CA GLU A 164 7.42 0.43 -14.50
C GLU A 164 7.14 1.86 -14.98
N ARG A 165 6.55 1.98 -16.18
CA ARG A 165 6.23 3.27 -16.82
C ARG A 165 4.73 3.39 -17.08
N TYR A 166 4.24 4.63 -17.04
CA TYR A 166 2.84 4.96 -17.23
C TYR A 166 2.67 6.03 -18.30
N ILE A 167 1.61 5.89 -19.11
CA ILE A 167 1.22 6.88 -20.11
C ILE A 167 -0.25 7.22 -19.88
N TYR A 168 -0.53 8.52 -19.95
CA TYR A 168 -1.83 9.11 -19.69
C TYR A 168 -2.38 9.79 -20.95
N ASP A 169 -3.70 9.89 -21.04
CA ASP A 169 -4.36 10.70 -22.07
C ASP A 169 -4.35 12.20 -21.72
N GLY A 170 -4.95 13.01 -22.61
CA GLY A 170 -5.10 14.45 -22.40
C GLY A 170 -5.88 14.83 -21.13
N GLN A 171 -6.75 13.96 -20.62
CA GLN A 171 -7.53 14.17 -19.40
C GLN A 171 -6.84 13.62 -18.14
N GLY A 172 -5.66 13.02 -18.30
CA GLY A 172 -4.87 12.47 -17.22
C GLY A 172 -5.29 11.07 -16.77
N GLN A 173 -6.12 10.36 -17.56
CA GLN A 173 -6.44 8.96 -17.30
C GLN A 173 -5.31 8.05 -17.79
N ARG A 174 -4.94 7.05 -17.00
CA ARG A 174 -3.87 6.11 -17.36
C ARG A 174 -4.34 5.19 -18.48
N CYS A 175 -3.71 5.28 -19.65
CA CYS A 175 -4.04 4.45 -20.82
C CYS A 175 -3.09 3.27 -20.98
N ARG A 176 -1.88 3.35 -20.43
CA ARG A 176 -0.86 2.30 -20.60
C ARG A 176 -0.02 2.14 -19.34
N LYS A 177 0.33 0.90 -19.04
CA LYS A 177 1.32 0.51 -18.05
C LYS A 177 2.31 -0.46 -18.68
N ILE A 178 3.60 -0.20 -18.54
CA ILE A 178 4.67 -1.02 -19.12
C ILE A 178 5.62 -1.39 -18.00
N ASN A 179 5.77 -2.68 -17.70
CA ASN A 179 6.79 -3.19 -16.80
C ASN A 179 7.93 -3.78 -17.64
N SER A 180 9.15 -3.30 -17.40
CA SER A 180 10.36 -3.75 -18.06
C SER A 180 11.30 -4.36 -17.01
N THR A 181 11.57 -5.65 -17.12
CA THR A 181 12.49 -6.39 -16.25
C THR A 181 13.64 -6.96 -17.07
N GLN A 182 14.87 -6.74 -16.65
CA GLN A 182 16.05 -7.30 -17.29
C GLN A 182 16.37 -8.68 -16.74
N THR A 183 16.54 -9.64 -17.64
CA THR A 183 17.11 -10.97 -17.36
C THR A 183 18.53 -11.05 -17.92
N SER A 184 19.27 -12.11 -17.60
CA SER A 184 20.66 -12.28 -18.05
C SER A 184 20.85 -12.13 -19.56
N ASN A 185 19.83 -12.47 -20.37
CA ASN A 185 19.95 -12.55 -21.83
C ASN A 185 18.95 -11.66 -22.60
N ARG A 186 17.92 -11.09 -21.94
CA ARG A 186 16.90 -10.25 -22.60
C ARG A 186 16.15 -9.34 -21.65
N THR A 187 15.54 -8.29 -22.18
CA THR A 187 14.51 -7.51 -21.49
C THR A 187 13.15 -8.18 -21.65
N LEU A 188 12.46 -8.43 -20.54
CA LEU A 188 11.07 -8.85 -20.51
C LEU A 188 10.17 -7.61 -20.38
N ASN A 189 9.23 -7.45 -21.31
CA ASN A 189 8.26 -6.36 -21.26
C ASN A 189 6.85 -6.92 -21.08
N ASN A 190 6.19 -6.53 -20.00
CA ASN A 190 4.77 -6.75 -19.81
C ASN A 190 4.03 -5.43 -20.00
N GLU A 191 2.94 -5.45 -20.75
CA GLU A 191 2.15 -4.28 -21.08
C GLU A 191 0.69 -4.48 -20.70
N VAL A 192 0.07 -3.45 -20.13
CA VAL A 192 -1.37 -3.34 -19.97
C VAL A 192 -1.85 -2.10 -20.69
N ARG A 193 -2.86 -2.24 -21.55
CA ARG A 193 -3.58 -1.14 -22.18
C ARG A 193 -4.98 -1.04 -21.59
N TYR A 194 -5.32 0.14 -21.09
CA TYR A 194 -6.62 0.43 -20.49
C TYR A 194 -7.52 1.09 -21.52
N LEU A 195 -8.66 0.46 -21.79
CA LEU A 195 -9.70 0.91 -22.70
C LEU A 195 -11.05 0.91 -21.95
N PRO A 196 -12.09 1.61 -22.45
CA PRO A 196 -13.40 1.57 -21.83
C PRO A 196 -13.95 0.15 -21.73
N GLY A 197 -14.06 -0.37 -20.51
CA GLY A 197 -14.56 -1.72 -20.23
C GLY A 197 -13.63 -2.87 -20.65
N LEU A 198 -12.37 -2.60 -21.00
CA LEU A 198 -11.42 -3.61 -21.47
C LEU A 198 -9.99 -3.31 -21.01
N GLU A 199 -9.30 -4.34 -20.57
CA GLU A 199 -7.84 -4.32 -20.37
C GLU A 199 -7.22 -5.34 -21.32
N ILE A 200 -6.27 -4.91 -22.15
CA ILE A 200 -5.48 -5.81 -22.98
C ILE A 200 -4.14 -6.03 -22.30
N ARG A 201 -3.80 -7.27 -21.99
CA ARG A 201 -2.56 -7.63 -21.29
C ARG A 201 -1.65 -8.40 -22.23
N THR A 202 -0.43 -7.93 -22.40
CA THR A 202 0.59 -8.62 -23.21
C THR A 202 1.79 -8.93 -22.34
N THR A 203 2.23 -10.18 -22.33
CA THR A 203 3.40 -10.62 -21.56
C THR A 203 4.62 -10.78 -22.46
N ALA A 204 5.80 -10.86 -21.84
CA ALA A 204 7.08 -10.88 -22.54
C ALA A 204 7.32 -12.13 -23.43
N ASP A 205 6.50 -13.17 -23.29
CA ASP A 205 6.44 -14.35 -24.15
C ASP A 205 5.51 -14.18 -25.37
N GLY A 206 4.81 -13.05 -25.48
CA GLY A 206 3.90 -12.73 -26.58
C GLY A 206 2.47 -13.24 -26.38
N GLU A 207 2.14 -13.82 -25.23
CA GLU A 207 0.75 -14.13 -24.91
C GLU A 207 -0.06 -12.84 -24.72
N ILE A 208 -1.27 -12.82 -25.29
CA ILE A 208 -2.23 -11.73 -25.16
C ILE A 208 -3.45 -12.29 -24.41
N LEU A 209 -3.72 -11.72 -23.24
CA LEU A 209 -4.85 -12.05 -22.36
C LEU A 209 -5.88 -10.92 -22.36
#